data_AF-A0A1Q6HXC6-F1
#
_entry.id   AF-A0A1Q6HXC6-F1
#
_cell.length_a   1.000
_cell.length_b   1.000
_cell.length_c   1.000
_cell.angle_alpha   90.00
_cell.angle_beta   90.00
_cell.angle_gamma   90.00
#
_symmetry.space_group_name_H-M   'P 1'
#
loop_
_entity.id
_entity.type
_entity.pdbx_description
1 polymer ?
#
loop_
_entity_poly.entity_id
_entity_poly.type
_entity_poly.pdbx_seq_one_letter_code
_entity_poly.pdbx_strand_id
1 'polypeptide(L)'
;MRKIFLYFSLLLFMQTAFAADSLFVRKPQIPILIDRTDNILVEMRVQAHKGDVLNKLSLQFKEGIDLNDIKALRFFYSGTEATSRQGKHYRPVSYISSHAEGKTKAANPAYSIKQSEVTDIANVVTFTSNQPMVEGVNYYWISIEMKPEASLLTTFTVQMPMAEINNMPATIVWDGKSDVRRMGIGVRHAGDDGASAYRIPGLVTTNNGTLLGVYDIRYNSSVDLQEMVDIGVSRSTDKGQTWEPMRVAMTFGETGGLPHAQNGVGDPSILVDEKTNTIWIVAAWTHGMGNGRAWWNSMPGMSADSTAQLMLVKSEDDGKTWSQPINITPQVKDPSWYFLLQGPGRGITMKDGTLVFPIQFIDSTRIPNAGIMYSKDRGTTWHLHNLARTNTTEAQVAEIEPGVLMLNMRDNRGGSRAVATTRDLGKTWYEHPSSRSALQEPVCMASLIHVDAKDNITGKDLLIFSNPNTTKGRNHITIKVSTDGGMTWPLSNQVTLDEDESWGYSCLSMIDKETVGIFYESSVAHMTFQAVKLTDLVK
;
A
#
# COMPACT_ATOMS: atom_id res chain seq x y z
N MET A 1 -8.43 -20.51 93.11
CA MET A 1 -9.25 -21.12 92.03
C MET A 1 -9.75 -20.02 91.10
N ARG A 2 -9.64 -20.23 89.77
CA ARG A 2 -10.12 -19.42 88.61
C ARG A 2 -9.32 -18.13 88.27
N LYS A 3 -8.44 -18.15 87.25
CA LYS A 3 -8.60 -18.15 85.76
C LYS A 3 -8.90 -16.73 85.23
N ILE A 4 -7.90 -15.91 84.87
CA ILE A 4 -7.08 -15.83 83.62
C ILE A 4 -7.88 -15.34 82.40
N PHE A 5 -7.46 -14.14 81.96
CA PHE A 5 -7.79 -13.37 80.76
C PHE A 5 -7.62 -14.16 79.45
N LEU A 6 -8.48 -13.87 78.46
CA LEU A 6 -8.14 -14.02 77.05
C LEU A 6 -9.01 -13.07 76.21
N TYR A 7 -8.40 -11.95 75.79
CA TYR A 7 -8.87 -11.12 74.69
C TYR A 7 -8.53 -11.85 73.38
N PHE A 8 -9.53 -12.09 72.53
CA PHE A 8 -9.34 -12.60 71.17
C PHE A 8 -9.12 -11.40 70.23
N SER A 9 -7.87 -11.17 69.84
CA SER A 9 -7.50 -10.30 68.72
C SER A 9 -7.47 -11.14 67.45
N LEU A 10 -8.54 -11.07 66.66
CA LEU A 10 -8.54 -11.55 65.28
C LEU A 10 -7.92 -10.46 64.39
N LEU A 11 -6.62 -10.58 64.12
CA LEU A 11 -5.94 -9.82 63.07
C LEU A 11 -6.38 -10.38 61.71
N LEU A 12 -7.40 -9.76 61.12
CA LEU A 12 -7.63 -9.88 59.68
C LEU A 12 -6.50 -9.12 58.97
N PHE A 13 -5.53 -9.87 58.45
CA PHE A 13 -4.70 -9.37 57.34
C PHE A 13 -5.63 -9.23 56.12
N MET A 14 -6.27 -8.08 55.96
CA MET A 14 -6.69 -7.63 54.64
C MET A 14 -5.41 -7.36 53.85
N GLN A 15 -4.97 -8.34 53.05
CA GLN A 15 -4.17 -8.01 51.89
C GLN A 15 -5.05 -7.13 51.00
N THR A 16 -4.87 -5.82 51.10
CA THR A 16 -5.32 -4.89 50.07
C THR A 16 -4.52 -5.25 48.83
N ALA A 17 -5.09 -6.08 47.96
CA ALA A 17 -4.62 -6.20 46.60
C ALA A 17 -4.78 -4.81 45.97
N PHE A 18 -3.71 -4.01 45.98
CA PHE A 18 -3.64 -2.84 45.12
C PHE A 18 -3.90 -3.36 43.71
N ALA A 19 -4.92 -2.84 43.04
CA ALA A 19 -5.12 -3.14 41.63
C ALA A 19 -3.82 -2.75 40.92
N ALA A 20 -3.11 -3.72 40.36
CA ALA A 20 -1.88 -3.44 39.65
C ALA A 20 -2.22 -2.52 38.47
N ASP A 21 -1.54 -1.37 38.39
CA ASP A 21 -1.70 -0.46 37.27
C ASP A 21 -1.49 -1.22 35.96
N SER A 22 -2.33 -0.93 34.96
CA SER A 22 -2.34 -1.66 33.70
C SER A 22 -1.67 -0.83 32.59
N LEU A 23 -0.68 -1.44 31.95
CA LEU A 23 -0.09 -0.95 30.71
C LEU A 23 -0.82 -1.61 29.53
N PHE A 24 -1.61 -0.82 28.81
CA PHE A 24 -2.24 -1.29 27.59
C PHE A 24 -1.27 -1.13 26.42
N VAL A 25 -1.11 -2.18 25.63
CA VAL A 25 -0.12 -2.22 24.55
C VAL A 25 -0.80 -2.60 23.24
N ARG A 26 -0.41 -1.94 22.13
CA ARG A 26 -0.88 -2.24 20.78
C ARG A 26 0.29 -2.47 19.85
N LYS A 27 0.18 -3.48 18.99
CA LYS A 27 1.10 -3.72 17.87
C LYS A 27 0.43 -3.25 16.59
N PRO A 28 0.81 -2.10 16.02
CA PRO A 28 0.23 -1.67 14.77
C PRO A 28 0.68 -2.59 13.63
N GLN A 29 -0.26 -2.99 12.78
CA GLN A 29 0.02 -3.78 11.59
C GLN A 29 0.31 -2.84 10.41
N ILE A 30 1.45 -2.14 10.50
CA ILE A 30 1.97 -1.24 9.46
C ILE A 30 3.42 -1.62 9.10
N PRO A 31 3.89 -1.32 7.87
CA PRO A 31 5.24 -1.65 7.44
C PRO A 31 6.31 -0.98 8.30
N ILE A 32 7.42 -1.69 8.53
CA ILE A 32 8.66 -1.11 9.04
C ILE A 32 9.50 -0.73 7.82
N LEU A 33 9.62 0.56 7.54
CA LEU A 33 10.41 1.05 6.41
C LEU A 33 11.89 1.04 6.77
N ILE A 34 12.69 0.34 5.96
CA ILE A 34 14.15 0.23 6.16
C ILE A 34 14.83 1.58 5.97
N ASP A 35 14.29 2.44 5.10
CA ASP A 35 14.84 3.76 4.80
C ASP A 35 14.37 4.87 5.75
N ARG A 36 13.68 4.51 6.84
CA ARG A 36 13.26 5.43 7.90
C ARG A 36 14.16 5.37 9.13
N THR A 37 14.30 6.53 9.78
CA THR A 37 14.93 6.66 11.10
C THR A 37 14.02 6.18 12.21
N ASP A 38 12.71 6.41 12.10
CA ASP A 38 11.74 5.95 13.09
C ASP A 38 10.59 5.19 12.43
N ASN A 39 10.24 4.04 13.01
CA ASN A 39 9.06 3.26 12.67
C ASN A 39 8.33 2.86 13.95
N ILE A 40 7.00 2.97 13.98
CA ILE A 40 6.22 2.59 15.17
C ILE A 40 6.26 1.07 15.34
N LEU A 41 7.00 0.58 16.35
CA LEU A 41 7.07 -0.83 16.68
C LEU A 41 5.96 -1.25 17.66
N VAL A 42 5.76 -0.46 18.72
CA VAL A 42 4.73 -0.72 19.73
C VAL A 42 4.17 0.61 20.23
N GLU A 43 2.84 0.70 20.35
CA GLU A 43 2.14 1.83 20.98
C GLU A 43 1.65 1.41 22.37
N MET A 44 1.65 2.34 23.31
CA MET A 44 1.30 2.10 24.71
C MET A 44 0.39 3.20 25.25
N ARG A 45 -0.54 2.78 26.10
CA ARG A 45 -1.48 3.64 26.80
C ARG A 45 -1.51 3.25 28.28
N VAL A 46 -1.37 4.23 29.15
CA VAL A 46 -1.53 4.08 30.60
C VAL A 46 -2.61 5.03 31.08
N GLN A 47 -3.50 4.55 31.95
CA GLN A 47 -4.37 5.40 32.76
C GLN A 47 -3.65 5.61 34.09
N ALA A 48 -3.33 6.86 34.43
CA ALA A 48 -2.45 7.18 35.55
C ALA A 48 -3.03 8.30 36.43
N HIS A 49 -2.60 8.31 37.69
CA HIS A 49 -2.74 9.46 38.57
C HIS A 49 -1.57 10.43 38.36
N LYS A 50 -1.81 11.71 38.66
CA LYS A 50 -0.78 12.74 38.50
C LYS A 50 0.46 12.41 39.35
N GLY A 51 1.61 12.31 38.69
CA GLY A 51 2.90 12.04 39.31
C GLY A 51 3.33 10.58 39.24
N ASP A 52 2.46 9.66 38.82
CA ASP A 52 2.85 8.28 38.55
C ASP A 52 3.95 8.21 37.49
N VAL A 53 4.80 7.19 37.54
CA VAL A 53 5.92 7.03 36.59
C VAL A 53 5.91 5.63 36.01
N LEU A 54 5.98 5.52 34.68
CA LEU A 54 6.31 4.27 34.00
C LEU A 54 7.83 4.09 34.05
N ASN A 55 8.33 3.50 35.14
CA ASN A 55 9.74 3.46 35.47
C ASN A 55 10.54 2.60 34.48
N LYS A 56 9.98 1.46 34.10
CA LYS A 56 10.69 0.43 33.36
C LYS A 56 9.74 -0.39 32.50
N LEU A 57 10.21 -0.81 31.33
CA LEU A 57 9.58 -1.85 30.55
C LEU A 57 10.63 -2.59 29.74
N SER A 58 10.30 -3.80 29.29
CA SER A 58 11.18 -4.57 28.41
C SER A 58 10.48 -4.98 27.14
N LEU A 59 11.19 -4.97 26.02
CA LEU A 59 10.74 -5.50 24.75
C LEU A 59 11.59 -6.74 24.44
N GLN A 60 10.96 -7.83 24.03
CA GLN A 60 11.63 -9.04 23.62
C GLN A 60 11.30 -9.36 22.16
N PHE A 61 12.35 -9.52 21.35
CA PHE A 61 12.23 -10.04 19.99
C PHE A 61 11.99 -11.55 20.03
N LYS A 62 11.19 -12.04 19.07
CA LYS A 62 10.98 -13.47 18.83
C LYS A 62 11.63 -13.87 17.51
N GLU A 63 11.33 -15.08 17.07
CA GLU A 63 11.89 -15.68 15.87
C GLU A 63 11.76 -14.77 14.63
N GLY A 64 12.79 -14.82 13.77
CA GLY A 64 12.73 -14.29 12.40
C GLY A 64 13.50 -12.99 12.13
N ILE A 65 14.05 -12.32 13.14
CA ILE A 65 14.91 -11.12 12.97
C ILE A 65 16.35 -11.39 13.40
N ASP A 66 17.31 -10.97 12.58
CA ASP A 66 18.69 -10.80 13.02
C ASP A 66 18.79 -9.49 13.80
N LEU A 67 19.17 -9.56 15.07
CA LEU A 67 19.30 -8.37 15.91
C LEU A 67 20.40 -7.42 15.41
N ASN A 68 21.37 -7.94 14.63
CA ASN A 68 22.37 -7.11 13.97
C ASN A 68 21.79 -6.24 12.86
N ASP A 69 20.60 -6.55 12.32
CA ASP A 69 19.93 -5.72 11.32
C ASP A 69 19.23 -4.51 11.96
N ILE A 70 19.11 -4.47 13.29
CA ILE A 70 18.50 -3.37 14.02
C ILE A 70 19.58 -2.33 14.32
N LYS A 71 19.36 -1.08 13.90
CA LYS A 71 20.28 0.03 14.14
C LYS A 71 20.05 0.68 15.50
N ALA A 72 18.79 0.93 15.85
CA ALA A 72 18.43 1.57 17.11
C ALA A 72 16.99 1.25 17.50
N LEU A 73 16.74 1.26 18.81
CA LEU A 73 15.40 1.33 19.39
C LEU A 73 15.30 2.60 20.23
N ARG A 74 14.18 3.32 20.10
CA ARG A 74 13.94 4.56 20.85
C ARG A 74 12.63 4.48 21.60
N PHE A 75 12.65 4.89 22.86
CA PHE A 75 11.45 4.98 23.69
C PHE A 75 10.98 6.42 23.78
N PHE A 76 9.71 6.66 23.50
CA PHE A 76 9.12 7.99 23.43
C PHE A 76 7.93 8.13 24.37
N TYR A 77 7.79 9.33 24.92
CA TYR A 77 6.58 9.81 25.58
C TYR A 77 5.87 10.83 24.69
N SER A 78 4.56 10.72 24.54
CA SER A 78 3.77 11.54 23.62
C SER A 78 2.61 12.27 24.29
N GLY A 79 2.70 12.48 25.61
CA GLY A 79 1.73 13.30 26.33
C GLY A 79 0.43 12.55 26.63
N THR A 80 -0.68 13.29 26.58
CA THR A 80 -2.00 12.88 27.06
C THR A 80 -3.06 12.97 25.97
N GLU A 81 -4.32 12.73 26.34
CA GLU A 81 -5.48 12.75 25.45
C GLU A 81 -6.40 13.93 25.77
N ALA A 82 -7.12 14.42 24.75
CA ALA A 82 -8.20 15.37 24.95
C ALA A 82 -9.33 14.72 25.78
N THR A 83 -9.79 15.41 26.82
CA THR A 83 -10.85 14.90 27.73
C THR A 83 -12.17 14.62 27.03
N SER A 84 -12.42 15.26 25.89
CA SER A 84 -13.62 15.06 25.08
C SER A 84 -13.52 13.90 24.07
N ARG A 85 -12.30 13.40 23.78
CA ARG A 85 -12.11 12.35 22.76
C ARG A 85 -12.66 11.02 23.28
N GLN A 86 -13.68 10.52 22.59
CA GLN A 86 -14.32 9.26 22.94
C GLN A 86 -13.58 8.06 22.33
N GLY A 87 -13.69 6.90 22.99
CA GLY A 87 -13.16 5.63 22.51
C GLY A 87 -11.74 5.30 23.00
N LYS A 88 -11.26 4.13 22.61
CA LYS A 88 -9.91 3.64 22.95
C LYS A 88 -8.94 3.99 21.83
N HIS A 89 -7.96 4.84 22.15
CA HIS A 89 -6.89 5.25 21.23
C HIS A 89 -5.53 4.87 21.81
N TYR A 90 -4.52 4.75 20.96
CA TYR A 90 -3.14 4.42 21.36
C TYR A 90 -2.13 5.52 21.01
N ARG A 91 -2.64 6.62 20.43
CA ARG A 91 -1.87 7.82 20.10
C ARG A 91 -2.78 9.05 20.05
N PRO A 92 -2.27 10.23 20.45
CA PRO A 92 -3.03 11.48 20.35
C PRO A 92 -2.96 12.07 18.93
N VAL A 93 -1.92 11.73 18.17
CA VAL A 93 -1.63 12.23 16.82
C VAL A 93 -0.75 11.22 16.07
N SER A 94 -0.67 11.31 14.75
CA SER A 94 0.34 10.57 13.97
C SER A 94 1.75 11.04 14.33
N TYR A 95 2.59 10.13 14.81
CA TYR A 95 3.94 10.46 15.29
C TYR A 95 4.93 10.75 14.15
N ILE A 96 4.78 10.06 13.02
CA ILE A 96 5.63 10.18 11.84
C ILE A 96 4.71 10.48 10.67
N SER A 97 4.98 11.57 9.95
CA SER A 97 4.16 11.95 8.80
C SER A 97 4.57 11.15 7.56
N SER A 98 3.61 10.79 6.71
CA SER A 98 3.87 10.34 5.33
C SER A 98 3.72 11.47 4.30
N HIS A 99 3.25 12.65 4.72
CA HIS A 99 2.81 13.75 3.84
C HIS A 99 3.57 15.06 4.05
N ALA A 100 4.29 15.22 5.16
CA ALA A 100 5.04 16.44 5.42
C ALA A 100 6.33 16.41 4.60
N GLU A 101 6.37 17.20 3.52
CA GLU A 101 7.46 17.24 2.55
C GLU A 101 8.84 17.35 3.24
N GLY A 102 9.73 16.41 2.91
CA GLY A 102 11.08 16.33 3.49
C GLY A 102 11.15 15.94 4.98
N LYS A 103 10.01 15.65 5.63
CA LYS A 103 9.89 15.32 7.07
C LYS A 103 9.15 14.01 7.31
N THR A 104 9.35 13.03 6.42
CA THR A 104 8.62 11.76 6.44
C THR A 104 9.36 10.59 7.09
N LYS A 105 10.64 10.77 7.46
CA LYS A 105 11.52 9.66 7.83
C LYS A 105 11.78 9.49 9.33
N ALA A 106 11.53 10.53 10.12
CA ALA A 106 11.76 10.55 11.55
C ALA A 106 10.50 10.99 12.32
N ALA A 107 10.43 10.65 13.60
CA ALA A 107 9.36 11.11 14.47
C ALA A 107 9.33 12.64 14.52
N ASN A 108 8.14 13.23 14.53
CA ASN A 108 8.01 14.67 14.76
C ASN A 108 8.36 14.99 16.22
N PRO A 109 9.44 15.73 16.50
CA PRO A 109 9.89 15.99 17.87
C PRO A 109 8.90 16.86 18.65
N ALA A 110 8.00 17.59 17.98
CA ALA A 110 6.94 18.35 18.65
C ALA A 110 5.86 17.45 19.25
N TYR A 111 5.75 16.19 18.80
CA TYR A 111 4.72 15.23 19.25
C TYR A 111 5.27 14.09 20.10
N SER A 112 6.59 13.90 20.13
CA SER A 112 7.22 12.77 20.81
C SER A 112 8.53 13.18 21.48
N ILE A 113 8.58 13.06 22.81
CA ILE A 113 9.76 13.34 23.63
C ILE A 113 10.54 12.04 23.82
N LYS A 114 11.75 11.96 23.26
CA LYS A 114 12.63 10.80 23.40
C LYS A 114 13.08 10.65 24.86
N GLN A 115 12.75 9.51 25.47
CA GLN A 115 13.11 9.16 26.85
C GLN A 115 14.44 8.42 26.90
N SER A 116 14.64 7.45 26.00
CA SER A 116 15.88 6.68 25.91
C SER A 116 16.10 6.13 24.50
N GLU A 117 17.33 5.73 24.20
CA GLU A 117 17.76 5.11 22.95
C GLU A 117 18.73 3.98 23.27
N VAL A 118 18.59 2.86 22.57
CA VAL A 118 19.45 1.68 22.68
C VAL A 118 19.95 1.34 21.29
N THR A 119 21.28 1.25 21.13
CA THR A 119 21.95 0.90 19.87
C THR A 119 22.60 -0.48 19.92
N ASP A 120 22.97 -0.95 21.12
CA ASP A 120 23.48 -2.31 21.33
C ASP A 120 22.30 -3.26 21.59
N ILE A 121 21.80 -3.89 20.52
CA ILE A 121 20.53 -4.60 20.55
C ILE A 121 20.71 -6.03 21.08
N ALA A 122 20.15 -6.28 22.27
CA ALA A 122 20.00 -7.62 22.84
C ALA A 122 18.60 -8.19 22.55
N ASN A 123 18.42 -9.50 22.75
CA ASN A 123 17.13 -10.16 22.54
C ASN A 123 16.01 -9.59 23.45
N VAL A 124 16.38 -9.17 24.67
CA VAL A 124 15.51 -8.46 25.60
C VAL A 124 16.12 -7.09 25.84
N VAL A 125 15.42 -6.04 25.41
CA VAL A 125 15.84 -4.65 25.56
C VAL A 125 15.01 -4.02 26.64
N THR A 126 15.67 -3.41 27.63
CA THR A 126 15.00 -2.70 28.72
C THR A 126 15.06 -1.20 28.47
N PHE A 127 13.91 -0.55 28.60
CA PHE A 127 13.77 0.90 28.56
C PHE A 127 13.41 1.41 29.95
N THR A 128 13.94 2.58 30.28
CA THR A 128 13.60 3.30 31.50
C THR A 128 13.08 4.69 31.18
N SER A 129 12.26 5.23 32.08
CA SER A 129 11.77 6.60 32.04
C SER A 129 11.57 7.12 33.45
N ASN A 130 11.86 8.40 33.63
CA ASN A 130 11.55 9.15 34.86
C ASN A 130 10.44 10.19 34.61
N GLN A 131 9.72 10.07 33.49
CA GLN A 131 8.67 10.99 33.10
C GLN A 131 7.50 10.92 34.10
N PRO A 132 7.22 12.00 34.87
CA PRO A 132 6.00 12.06 35.65
C PRO A 132 4.80 12.14 34.70
N MET A 133 3.86 11.22 34.87
CA MET A 133 2.62 11.16 34.12
C MET A 133 1.63 12.21 34.64
N VAL A 134 0.76 12.67 33.75
CA VAL A 134 -0.36 13.55 34.12
C VAL A 134 -1.55 12.72 34.58
N GLU A 135 -2.48 13.35 35.31
CA GLU A 135 -3.77 12.72 35.60
C GLU A 135 -4.46 12.37 34.28
N GLY A 136 -4.89 11.11 34.13
CA GLY A 136 -5.58 10.66 32.93
C GLY A 136 -4.77 9.72 32.06
N VAL A 137 -5.04 9.78 30.75
CA VAL A 137 -4.37 8.94 29.76
C VAL A 137 -2.97 9.47 29.48
N ASN A 138 -1.99 8.59 29.39
CA ASN A 138 -0.61 8.89 29.00
C ASN A 138 -0.18 7.94 27.88
N TYR A 139 0.47 8.49 26.85
CA TYR A 139 0.89 7.75 25.67
C TYR A 139 2.40 7.57 25.62
N TYR A 140 2.82 6.36 25.34
CA TYR A 140 4.21 6.01 25.08
C TYR A 140 4.29 5.17 23.81
N TRP A 141 5.47 5.09 23.21
CA TRP A 141 5.70 4.19 22.09
C TRP A 141 7.19 3.82 21.94
N ILE A 142 7.45 2.69 21.30
CA ILE A 142 8.79 2.25 20.93
C ILE A 142 8.94 2.38 19.42
N SER A 143 9.99 3.08 19.00
CA SER A 143 10.45 3.18 17.63
C SER A 143 11.51 2.13 17.33
N ILE A 144 11.55 1.64 16.10
CA ILE A 144 12.64 0.82 15.55
C ILE A 144 13.23 1.46 14.29
N GLU A 145 14.56 1.53 14.26
CA GLU A 145 15.36 1.88 13.10
C GLU A 145 16.08 0.62 12.61
N MET A 146 15.90 0.29 11.33
CA MET A 146 16.60 -0.82 10.69
C MET A 146 17.89 -0.31 10.05
N LYS A 147 18.87 -1.19 9.89
CA LYS A 147 20.04 -0.91 9.06
C LYS A 147 19.65 -1.00 7.58
N PRO A 148 20.24 -0.18 6.69
CA PRO A 148 19.91 -0.18 5.25
C PRO A 148 20.03 -1.54 4.55
N GLU A 149 20.92 -2.40 5.05
CA GLU A 149 21.19 -3.75 4.54
C GLU A 149 20.20 -4.83 5.03
N ALA A 150 19.28 -4.50 5.94
CA ALA A 150 18.29 -5.43 6.46
C ALA A 150 17.46 -6.05 5.31
N SER A 151 17.23 -7.35 5.35
CA SER A 151 16.48 -8.03 4.28
C SER A 151 15.01 -7.60 4.25
N LEU A 152 14.47 -7.32 3.06
CA LEU A 152 13.03 -7.10 2.87
C LEU A 152 12.16 -8.29 3.27
N LEU A 153 12.72 -9.50 3.29
CA LEU A 153 12.01 -10.72 3.70
C LEU A 153 12.02 -10.95 5.21
N THR A 154 12.68 -10.08 5.98
CA THR A 154 12.69 -10.16 7.43
C THR A 154 11.28 -9.96 7.97
N THR A 155 10.84 -10.93 8.76
CA THR A 155 9.57 -10.90 9.49
C THR A 155 9.83 -11.27 10.92
N PHE A 156 9.16 -10.62 11.87
CA PHE A 156 9.36 -10.92 13.28
C PHE A 156 8.15 -10.56 14.11
N THR A 157 8.13 -11.09 15.33
CA THR A 157 7.14 -10.71 16.33
C THR A 157 7.86 -10.17 17.57
N VAL A 158 7.13 -9.41 18.37
CA VAL A 158 7.64 -8.86 19.64
C VAL A 158 6.66 -9.14 20.76
N GLN A 159 7.21 -9.25 21.97
CA GLN A 159 6.44 -9.27 23.21
C GLN A 159 7.05 -8.33 24.24
N MET A 160 6.35 -8.13 25.35
CA MET A 160 6.72 -7.24 26.44
C MET A 160 6.62 -8.05 27.72
N PRO A 161 7.72 -8.63 28.21
CA PRO A 161 7.67 -9.56 29.33
C PRO A 161 7.55 -8.85 30.69
N MET A 162 7.91 -7.57 30.80
CA MET A 162 7.78 -6.82 32.04
C MET A 162 7.49 -5.33 31.79
N ALA A 163 6.75 -4.73 32.72
CA ALA A 163 6.57 -3.30 32.89
C ALA A 163 6.44 -2.99 34.39
N GLU A 164 6.94 -1.83 34.79
CA GLU A 164 6.89 -1.33 36.17
C GLU A 164 6.32 0.10 36.18
N ILE A 165 5.26 0.31 36.96
CA ILE A 165 4.68 1.63 37.24
C ILE A 165 4.87 1.88 38.73
N ASN A 166 5.44 3.05 39.08
CA ASN A 166 5.79 3.41 40.46
C ASN A 166 6.69 2.36 41.15
N ASN A 167 7.63 1.78 40.41
CA ASN A 167 8.53 0.69 40.81
C ASN A 167 7.80 -0.60 41.26
N MET A 168 6.54 -0.75 40.87
CA MET A 168 5.72 -1.94 41.12
C MET A 168 5.40 -2.64 39.79
N PRO A 169 5.35 -3.98 39.73
CA PRO A 169 4.97 -4.69 38.52
C PRO A 169 3.58 -4.27 38.01
N ALA A 170 3.51 -3.90 36.72
CA ALA A 170 2.29 -3.51 36.03
C ALA A 170 1.71 -4.68 35.23
N THR A 171 0.37 -4.75 35.13
CA THR A 171 -0.30 -5.74 34.28
C THR A 171 -0.21 -5.30 32.82
N ILE A 172 0.30 -6.17 31.94
CA ILE A 172 0.42 -5.88 30.51
C ILE A 172 -0.81 -6.43 29.77
N VAL A 173 -1.55 -5.57 29.09
CA VAL A 173 -2.76 -5.93 28.35
C VAL A 173 -2.57 -5.63 26.87
N TRP A 174 -2.48 -6.67 26.05
CA TRP A 174 -2.33 -6.54 24.59
C TRP A 174 -3.65 -6.31 23.88
N ASP A 175 -3.61 -5.44 22.87
CA ASP A 175 -4.67 -5.20 21.90
C ASP A 175 -4.11 -5.37 20.48
N GLY A 176 -4.87 -6.03 19.61
CA GLY A 176 -4.46 -6.36 18.23
C GLY A 176 -4.65 -7.84 17.86
N LYS A 177 -4.72 -8.10 16.55
CA LYS A 177 -5.04 -9.44 15.98
C LYS A 177 -3.87 -10.14 15.28
N SER A 178 -2.83 -9.41 14.87
CA SER A 178 -1.69 -9.96 14.12
C SER A 178 -0.37 -9.69 14.84
N ASP A 179 0.50 -10.69 14.84
CA ASP A 179 1.78 -10.63 15.56
C ASP A 179 2.96 -10.27 14.67
N VAL A 180 2.86 -10.46 13.35
CA VAL A 180 3.99 -10.41 12.42
C VAL A 180 4.21 -9.00 11.88
N ARG A 181 5.40 -8.45 12.13
CA ARG A 181 5.90 -7.23 11.51
C ARG A 181 6.69 -7.58 10.26
N ARG A 182 6.53 -6.76 9.21
CA ARG A 182 7.19 -6.92 7.91
C ARG A 182 7.96 -5.68 7.54
N MET A 183 9.07 -5.86 6.85
CA MET A 183 9.84 -4.77 6.26
C MET A 183 9.13 -4.16 5.05
N GLY A 184 9.57 -2.97 4.65
CA GLY A 184 9.27 -2.34 3.38
C GLY A 184 10.31 -1.28 3.01
N ILE A 185 10.26 -0.79 1.78
CA ILE A 185 11.01 0.38 1.32
C ILE A 185 10.02 1.49 0.97
N GLY A 186 10.22 2.69 1.50
CA GLY A 186 9.58 3.89 0.97
C GLY A 186 10.31 4.32 -0.30
N VAL A 187 9.89 3.80 -1.45
CA VAL A 187 10.51 4.09 -2.75
C VAL A 187 10.36 5.58 -3.11
N ARG A 188 9.22 6.18 -2.74
CA ARG A 188 8.99 7.62 -2.81
C ARG A 188 8.26 8.13 -1.57
N HIS A 189 8.74 9.25 -1.06
CA HIS A 189 8.18 10.02 0.04
C HIS A 189 7.68 11.38 -0.44
N ALA A 190 6.81 12.03 0.34
CA ALA A 190 6.43 13.42 0.09
C ALA A 190 7.66 14.33 0.06
N GLY A 191 7.81 15.13 -1.00
CA GLY A 191 8.90 16.08 -1.19
C GLY A 191 10.18 15.49 -1.78
N ASP A 192 10.27 14.18 -2.03
CA ASP A 192 11.36 13.62 -2.83
C ASP A 192 11.39 14.31 -4.19
N ASP A 193 12.58 14.52 -4.76
CA ASP A 193 12.81 15.13 -6.08
C ASP A 193 11.99 16.41 -6.39
N GLY A 194 11.57 17.16 -5.36
CA GLY A 194 10.80 18.40 -5.50
C GLY A 194 9.31 18.22 -5.79
N ALA A 195 8.75 17.01 -5.65
CA ALA A 195 7.32 16.77 -5.87
C ALA A 195 6.56 16.63 -4.55
N SER A 196 5.43 17.33 -4.43
CA SER A 196 4.57 17.24 -3.25
C SER A 196 4.00 15.84 -3.03
N ALA A 197 3.63 15.13 -4.10
CA ALA A 197 3.03 13.80 -3.98
C ALA A 197 3.41 12.82 -5.09
N TYR A 198 3.32 11.53 -4.76
CA TYR A 198 3.47 10.43 -5.70
C TYR A 198 2.27 9.50 -5.52
N ARG A 199 1.64 9.10 -6.62
CA ARG A 199 0.38 8.34 -6.58
C ARG A 199 0.26 7.36 -7.73
N ILE A 200 -0.73 6.48 -7.65
CA ILE A 200 -1.13 5.57 -8.72
C ILE A 200 0.00 4.58 -9.14
N PRO A 201 0.30 3.59 -8.28
CA PRO A 201 1.36 2.63 -8.51
C PRO A 201 1.00 1.62 -9.60
N GLY A 202 1.96 1.34 -10.48
CA GLY A 202 2.02 0.15 -11.33
C GLY A 202 3.32 -0.62 -11.07
N LEU A 203 3.31 -1.95 -11.18
CA LEU A 203 4.47 -2.79 -10.91
C LEU A 203 4.53 -3.97 -11.88
N VAL A 204 5.70 -4.19 -12.49
CA VAL A 204 6.02 -5.38 -13.29
C VAL A 204 7.41 -5.91 -12.95
N THR A 205 7.62 -7.17 -13.29
CA THR A 205 8.94 -7.81 -13.31
C THR A 205 9.28 -8.12 -14.76
N THR A 206 10.45 -7.68 -15.23
CA THR A 206 10.92 -7.96 -16.59
C THR A 206 11.39 -9.41 -16.71
N ASN A 207 11.63 -9.88 -17.94
CA ASN A 207 12.18 -11.22 -18.18
C ASN A 207 13.57 -11.41 -17.53
N ASN A 208 14.27 -10.32 -17.20
CA ASN A 208 15.57 -10.34 -16.54
C ASN A 208 15.46 -10.34 -15.00
N GLY A 209 14.25 -10.32 -14.44
CA GLY A 209 14.01 -10.21 -13.00
C GLY A 209 14.08 -8.77 -12.45
N THR A 210 14.23 -7.77 -13.32
CA THR A 210 14.21 -6.36 -12.93
C THR A 210 12.80 -5.95 -12.53
N LEU A 211 12.65 -5.26 -11.39
CA LEU A 211 11.38 -4.64 -11.00
C LEU A 211 11.29 -3.22 -11.54
N LEU A 212 10.15 -2.89 -12.15
CA LEU A 212 9.82 -1.55 -12.59
C LEU A 212 8.53 -1.10 -11.91
N GLY A 213 8.64 -0.10 -11.04
CA GLY A 213 7.52 0.58 -10.40
C GLY A 213 7.25 1.90 -11.11
N VAL A 214 6.01 2.13 -11.57
CA VAL A 214 5.57 3.37 -12.22
C VAL A 214 4.57 4.11 -11.36
N TYR A 215 4.49 5.43 -11.48
CA TYR A 215 3.60 6.27 -10.68
C TYR A 215 3.47 7.68 -11.26
N ASP A 216 2.43 8.38 -10.86
CA ASP A 216 2.30 9.83 -11.03
C ASP A 216 3.37 10.54 -10.18
N ILE A 217 4.06 11.50 -10.77
CA ILE A 217 4.85 12.53 -10.09
C ILE A 217 3.97 13.79 -10.04
N ARG A 218 3.32 14.05 -8.91
CA ARG A 218 2.40 15.20 -8.76
C ARG A 218 3.13 16.33 -8.05
N TYR A 219 3.60 17.29 -8.85
CA TYR A 219 4.58 18.28 -8.39
C TYR A 219 4.00 19.26 -7.36
N ASN A 220 2.83 19.84 -7.62
CA ASN A 220 2.31 20.94 -6.79
C ASN A 220 1.44 20.47 -5.62
N SER A 221 0.80 19.30 -5.71
CA SER A 221 -0.08 18.75 -4.67
C SER A 221 -0.47 17.30 -4.97
N SER A 222 -1.33 16.69 -4.14
CA SER A 222 -1.84 15.33 -4.37
C SER A 222 -3.06 15.23 -5.28
N VAL A 223 -3.54 16.33 -5.87
CA VAL A 223 -4.78 16.34 -6.67
C VAL A 223 -4.62 15.57 -7.98
N ASP A 224 -5.72 15.01 -8.48
CA ASP A 224 -5.75 14.32 -9.78
C ASP A 224 -5.61 15.31 -10.94
N LEU A 225 -5.34 14.80 -12.16
CA LEU A 225 -5.36 15.60 -13.39
C LEU A 225 -6.65 16.44 -13.49
N GLN A 226 -6.64 17.65 -14.04
CA GLN A 226 -5.49 18.35 -14.62
C GLN A 226 -4.58 18.97 -13.53
N GLU A 227 -3.27 18.80 -13.69
CA GLU A 227 -2.22 19.40 -12.86
C GLU A 227 -0.84 19.20 -13.52
N MET A 228 0.24 19.69 -12.92
CA MET A 228 1.63 19.39 -13.29
C MET A 228 1.94 17.97 -12.82
N VAL A 229 1.71 17.01 -13.71
CA VAL A 229 1.92 15.58 -13.45
C VAL A 229 2.73 14.97 -14.58
N ASP A 230 3.76 14.21 -14.21
CA ASP A 230 4.54 13.39 -15.14
C ASP A 230 4.51 11.92 -14.70
N ILE A 231 4.96 11.00 -15.57
CA ILE A 231 5.08 9.58 -15.23
C ILE A 231 6.50 9.25 -14.79
N GLY A 232 6.64 8.89 -13.52
CA GLY A 232 7.88 8.44 -12.91
C GLY A 232 8.07 6.93 -13.01
N VAL A 233 9.33 6.51 -13.01
CA VAL A 233 9.75 5.10 -12.95
C VAL A 233 10.86 4.94 -11.92
N SER A 234 10.66 4.01 -11.00
CA SER A 234 11.70 3.45 -10.13
C SER A 234 12.09 2.07 -10.66
N ARG A 235 13.38 1.81 -10.76
CA ARG A 235 13.93 0.54 -11.26
C ARG A 235 14.77 -0.14 -10.18
N SER A 236 14.56 -1.43 -9.97
CA SER A 236 15.36 -2.25 -9.04
C SER A 236 15.85 -3.51 -9.74
N THR A 237 17.10 -3.89 -9.46
CA THR A 237 17.75 -5.10 -10.02
C THR A 237 18.11 -6.13 -8.95
N ASP A 238 17.74 -5.88 -7.70
CA ASP A 238 18.06 -6.67 -6.53
C ASP A 238 16.80 -7.03 -5.73
N LYS A 239 15.72 -7.36 -6.46
CA LYS A 239 14.44 -7.80 -5.90
C LYS A 239 13.74 -6.74 -5.03
N GLY A 240 14.03 -5.46 -5.28
CA GLY A 240 13.42 -4.32 -4.61
C GLY A 240 14.14 -3.86 -3.34
N GLN A 241 15.27 -4.48 -3.00
CA GLN A 241 16.08 -4.11 -1.84
C GLN A 241 16.62 -2.68 -2.00
N THR A 242 17.07 -2.32 -3.19
CA THR A 242 17.44 -0.95 -3.56
C THR A 242 16.74 -0.53 -4.84
N TRP A 243 16.58 0.79 -5.00
CA TRP A 243 15.94 1.39 -6.17
C TRP A 243 16.86 2.47 -6.74
N GLU A 244 17.04 2.45 -8.06
CA GLU A 244 17.79 3.46 -8.78
C GLU A 244 17.12 4.85 -8.68
N PRO A 245 17.86 5.94 -8.95
CA PRO A 245 17.28 7.27 -9.07
C PRO A 245 16.06 7.29 -10.01
N MET A 246 15.09 8.14 -9.68
CA MET A 246 13.86 8.29 -10.46
C MET A 246 14.17 8.64 -11.92
N ARG A 247 13.45 7.99 -12.83
CA ARG A 247 13.38 8.39 -14.23
C ARG A 247 12.00 8.96 -14.53
N VAL A 248 11.94 9.91 -15.47
CA VAL A 248 10.68 10.36 -16.05
C VAL A 248 10.50 9.63 -17.38
N ALA A 249 9.51 8.76 -17.47
CA ALA A 249 9.21 8.02 -18.70
C ALA A 249 8.32 8.81 -19.66
N MET A 250 7.46 9.69 -19.14
CA MET A 250 6.54 10.47 -19.95
C MET A 250 6.31 11.84 -19.32
N THR A 251 6.55 12.90 -20.07
CA THR A 251 6.26 14.30 -19.71
C THR A 251 5.89 15.06 -20.98
N PHE A 252 5.02 16.06 -20.84
CA PHE A 252 4.65 16.95 -21.94
C PHE A 252 5.08 18.40 -21.70
N GLY A 253 5.64 18.73 -20.54
CA GLY A 253 6.15 20.07 -20.23
C GLY A 253 5.23 21.19 -20.72
N GLU A 254 5.76 22.13 -21.48
CA GLU A 254 5.02 23.26 -22.05
C GLU A 254 4.51 23.02 -23.48
N THR A 255 4.15 21.77 -23.83
CA THR A 255 3.61 21.42 -25.15
C THR A 255 2.45 22.35 -25.54
N GLY A 256 2.44 22.82 -26.79
CA GLY A 256 1.44 23.76 -27.29
C GLY A 256 1.57 25.19 -26.74
N GLY A 257 2.63 25.51 -25.99
CA GLY A 257 2.82 26.81 -25.33
C GLY A 257 1.93 27.01 -24.10
N LEU A 258 1.27 25.95 -23.62
CA LEU A 258 0.52 25.99 -22.37
C LEU A 258 1.44 25.72 -21.17
N PRO A 259 1.12 26.22 -19.98
CA PRO A 259 1.86 25.88 -18.76
C PRO A 259 1.91 24.36 -18.53
N HIS A 260 2.97 23.86 -17.91
CA HIS A 260 3.10 22.41 -17.60
C HIS A 260 1.93 21.88 -16.76
N ALA A 261 1.37 22.69 -15.86
CA ALA A 261 0.18 22.33 -15.10
C ALA A 261 -1.10 22.13 -15.95
N GLN A 262 -1.06 22.46 -17.24
CA GLN A 262 -2.10 22.22 -18.24
C GLN A 262 -1.67 21.16 -19.27
N ASN A 263 -0.66 20.36 -18.95
CA ASN A 263 -0.09 19.31 -19.78
C ASN A 263 0.20 18.04 -18.95
N GLY A 264 -0.54 17.84 -17.86
CA GLY A 264 -0.34 16.68 -17.00
C GLY A 264 -0.57 15.37 -17.73
N VAL A 265 0.23 14.36 -17.41
CA VAL A 265 0.06 12.98 -17.85
C VAL A 265 0.13 12.05 -16.66
N GLY A 266 -0.88 11.20 -16.50
CA GLY A 266 -1.08 10.45 -15.27
C GLY A 266 -1.85 9.14 -15.44
N ASP A 267 -2.13 8.53 -14.28
CA ASP A 267 -2.81 7.27 -14.08
C ASP A 267 -2.10 6.04 -14.73
N PRO A 268 -0.77 5.90 -14.64
CA PRO A 268 -0.02 4.98 -15.50
C PRO A 268 -0.42 3.51 -15.34
N SER A 269 -0.31 2.77 -16.44
CA SER A 269 -0.36 1.31 -16.46
C SER A 269 0.85 0.77 -17.22
N ILE A 270 1.55 -0.21 -16.65
CA ILE A 270 2.78 -0.78 -17.21
C ILE A 270 2.59 -2.26 -17.59
N LEU A 271 3.17 -2.73 -18.69
CA LEU A 271 3.27 -4.15 -19.01
C LEU A 271 4.62 -4.51 -19.61
N VAL A 272 4.97 -5.78 -19.56
CA VAL A 272 6.13 -6.37 -20.25
C VAL A 272 5.59 -7.25 -21.36
N ASP A 273 6.04 -7.02 -22.61
CA ASP A 273 5.92 -8.02 -23.68
C ASP A 273 6.87 -9.17 -23.35
N GLU A 274 6.34 -10.25 -22.78
CA GLU A 274 7.14 -11.38 -22.33
C GLU A 274 7.86 -12.10 -23.50
N LYS A 275 7.46 -11.85 -24.76
CA LYS A 275 8.12 -12.44 -25.93
C LYS A 275 9.37 -11.68 -26.36
N THR A 276 9.45 -10.37 -26.08
CA THR A 276 10.57 -9.52 -26.52
C THR A 276 11.31 -8.82 -25.39
N ASN A 277 10.76 -8.85 -24.17
CA ASN A 277 11.15 -8.02 -23.03
C ASN A 277 10.97 -6.51 -23.26
N THR A 278 10.20 -6.10 -24.27
CA THR A 278 9.83 -4.69 -24.45
C THR A 278 8.86 -4.30 -23.35
N ILE A 279 9.14 -3.20 -22.65
CA ILE A 279 8.27 -2.67 -21.61
C ILE A 279 7.43 -1.55 -22.22
N TRP A 280 6.13 -1.56 -21.96
CA TRP A 280 5.19 -0.53 -22.38
C TRP A 280 4.58 0.16 -21.18
N ILE A 281 4.52 1.49 -21.21
CA ILE A 281 3.72 2.29 -20.28
C ILE A 281 2.66 3.01 -21.09
N VAL A 282 1.41 2.92 -20.63
CA VAL A 282 0.29 3.72 -21.12
C VAL A 282 -0.16 4.71 -20.04
N ALA A 283 -0.45 5.95 -20.44
CA ALA A 283 -0.93 7.01 -19.56
C ALA A 283 -1.91 7.96 -20.29
N ALA A 284 -2.68 8.73 -19.51
CA ALA A 284 -3.62 9.71 -20.04
C ALA A 284 -3.01 11.11 -19.97
N TRP A 285 -2.72 11.70 -21.13
CA TRP A 285 -2.26 13.09 -21.23
C TRP A 285 -3.45 14.03 -21.39
N THR A 286 -3.54 15.03 -20.52
CA THR A 286 -4.58 16.06 -20.56
C THR A 286 -3.97 17.41 -20.95
N HIS A 287 -4.50 18.01 -22.00
CA HIS A 287 -4.02 19.30 -22.54
C HIS A 287 -5.07 20.40 -22.29
N GLY A 288 -4.65 21.54 -21.74
CA GLY A 288 -5.56 22.63 -21.38
C GLY A 288 -6.34 22.35 -20.09
N MET A 289 -7.67 22.38 -20.14
CA MET A 289 -8.62 22.14 -19.02
C MET A 289 -8.51 23.10 -17.81
N GLY A 290 -7.65 24.13 -17.88
CA GLY A 290 -7.37 25.01 -16.74
C GLY A 290 -6.80 24.22 -15.56
N ASN A 291 -7.41 24.34 -14.38
CA ASN A 291 -7.11 23.49 -13.21
C ASN A 291 -8.37 22.70 -12.78
N GLY A 292 -9.26 22.43 -13.74
CA GLY A 292 -10.43 21.56 -13.55
C GLY A 292 -10.03 20.09 -13.59
N ARG A 293 -10.72 19.23 -12.82
CA ARG A 293 -10.41 17.79 -12.83
C ARG A 293 -10.79 17.18 -14.18
N ALA A 294 -9.87 16.46 -14.80
CA ALA A 294 -9.99 15.89 -16.14
C ALA A 294 -11.22 14.99 -16.29
N TRP A 295 -11.60 14.29 -15.20
CA TRP A 295 -12.81 13.47 -15.12
C TRP A 295 -14.09 14.18 -15.60
N TRP A 296 -14.19 15.50 -15.38
CA TRP A 296 -15.35 16.31 -15.76
C TRP A 296 -15.09 17.30 -16.90
N ASN A 297 -13.82 17.51 -17.26
CA ASN A 297 -13.40 18.54 -18.20
C ASN A 297 -12.83 17.99 -19.52
N SER A 298 -12.54 16.69 -19.60
CA SER A 298 -12.36 16.01 -20.88
C SER A 298 -13.72 15.92 -21.59
N MET A 299 -13.77 16.32 -22.85
CA MET A 299 -15.00 16.42 -23.65
C MET A 299 -14.97 15.46 -24.85
N PRO A 300 -16.11 15.23 -25.52
CA PRO A 300 -16.14 14.49 -26.77
C PRO A 300 -15.30 15.16 -27.85
N GLY A 301 -14.77 14.37 -28.78
CA GLY A 301 -13.81 14.79 -29.79
C GLY A 301 -12.62 13.84 -29.88
N MET A 302 -11.61 14.24 -30.65
CA MET A 302 -10.36 13.49 -30.86
C MET A 302 -9.10 14.34 -30.66
N SER A 303 -9.20 15.68 -30.79
CA SER A 303 -8.07 16.59 -30.61
C SER A 303 -7.69 16.70 -29.13
N ALA A 304 -6.40 16.92 -28.86
CA ALA A 304 -5.87 17.21 -27.53
C ALA A 304 -6.55 18.44 -26.89
N ASP A 305 -6.99 19.42 -27.69
CA ASP A 305 -7.71 20.61 -27.21
C ASP A 305 -9.09 20.29 -26.61
N SER A 306 -9.64 19.11 -26.94
CA SER A 306 -11.01 18.72 -26.60
C SER A 306 -11.07 17.56 -25.61
N THR A 307 -10.16 16.59 -25.75
CA THR A 307 -10.25 15.31 -25.04
C THR A 307 -8.87 14.83 -24.65
N ALA A 308 -8.80 14.13 -23.52
CA ALA A 308 -7.56 13.50 -23.08
C ALA A 308 -7.02 12.52 -24.14
N GLN A 309 -5.71 12.44 -24.23
CA GLN A 309 -5.00 11.62 -25.20
C GLN A 309 -4.44 10.38 -24.51
N LEU A 310 -4.63 9.22 -25.13
CA LEU A 310 -4.07 7.95 -24.68
C LEU A 310 -2.68 7.78 -25.28
N MET A 311 -1.66 7.83 -24.43
CA MET A 311 -0.26 7.94 -24.82
C MET A 311 0.52 6.72 -24.36
N LEU A 312 1.40 6.22 -25.23
CA LEU A 312 2.33 5.12 -24.93
C LEU A 312 3.77 5.61 -24.91
N VAL A 313 4.61 5.02 -24.08
CA VAL A 313 6.07 4.98 -24.27
C VAL A 313 6.54 3.55 -24.11
N LYS A 314 7.67 3.21 -24.75
CA LYS A 314 8.30 1.90 -24.61
C LYS A 314 9.76 1.99 -24.21
N SER A 315 10.24 0.94 -23.56
CA SER A 315 11.64 0.68 -23.28
C SER A 315 12.04 -0.67 -23.87
N GLU A 316 13.17 -0.70 -24.58
CA GLU A 316 13.75 -1.90 -25.19
C GLU A 316 15.10 -2.26 -24.54
N ASP A 317 15.45 -1.58 -23.44
CA ASP A 317 16.72 -1.70 -22.71
C ASP A 317 16.50 -1.98 -21.21
N ASP A 318 15.43 -2.73 -20.90
CA ASP A 318 15.09 -3.19 -19.56
C ASP A 318 14.73 -2.04 -18.59
N GLY A 319 14.03 -1.02 -19.10
CA GLY A 319 13.49 0.11 -18.34
C GLY A 319 14.50 1.23 -18.07
N LYS A 320 15.63 1.27 -18.79
CA LYS A 320 16.68 2.27 -18.58
C LYS A 320 16.41 3.57 -19.32
N THR A 321 15.93 3.47 -20.57
CA THR A 321 15.51 4.61 -21.41
C THR A 321 14.12 4.37 -21.97
N TRP A 322 13.45 5.48 -22.32
CA TRP A 322 12.07 5.47 -22.80
C TRP A 322 11.96 6.21 -24.13
N SER A 323 11.13 5.69 -25.03
CA SER A 323 10.85 6.32 -26.33
C SER A 323 10.16 7.66 -26.17
N GLN A 324 10.08 8.42 -27.26
CA GLN A 324 9.12 9.53 -27.34
C GLN A 324 7.67 9.01 -27.21
N PRO A 325 6.72 9.83 -26.72
CA PRO A 325 5.32 9.45 -26.62
C PRO A 325 4.69 9.09 -27.96
N ILE A 326 3.91 8.00 -27.99
CA ILE A 326 3.17 7.49 -29.14
C ILE A 326 1.68 7.69 -28.86
N ASN A 327 1.01 8.52 -29.66
CA ASN A 327 -0.42 8.77 -29.51
C ASN A 327 -1.24 7.66 -30.18
N ILE A 328 -1.98 6.89 -29.37
CA ILE A 328 -2.87 5.83 -29.86
C ILE A 328 -4.35 6.18 -29.77
N THR A 329 -4.69 7.40 -29.34
CA THR A 329 -6.08 7.89 -29.27
C THR A 329 -6.87 7.63 -30.56
N PRO A 330 -6.32 7.92 -31.77
CA PRO A 330 -7.04 7.67 -33.03
C PRO A 330 -7.33 6.20 -33.33
N GLN A 331 -6.63 5.26 -32.68
CA GLN A 331 -6.78 3.83 -32.94
C GLN A 331 -7.97 3.23 -32.17
N VAL A 332 -8.26 3.75 -30.97
CA VAL A 332 -9.15 3.08 -30.00
C VAL A 332 -10.27 3.96 -29.45
N LYS A 333 -10.19 5.29 -29.58
CA LYS A 333 -11.19 6.19 -28.99
C LYS A 333 -12.38 6.39 -29.90
N ASP A 334 -13.59 6.21 -29.36
CA ASP A 334 -14.81 6.72 -29.97
C ASP A 334 -14.92 8.25 -29.79
N PRO A 335 -15.13 9.04 -30.87
CA PRO A 335 -15.26 10.49 -30.78
C PRO A 335 -16.39 10.97 -29.86
N SER A 336 -17.42 10.17 -29.63
CA SER A 336 -18.54 10.51 -28.75
C SER A 336 -18.22 10.39 -27.25
N TRP A 337 -17.14 9.67 -26.89
CA TRP A 337 -16.73 9.50 -25.50
C TRP A 337 -16.08 10.76 -24.94
N TYR A 338 -16.41 11.09 -23.70
CA TYR A 338 -15.85 12.25 -22.99
C TYR A 338 -14.38 12.03 -22.62
N PHE A 339 -14.04 10.82 -22.18
CA PHE A 339 -12.70 10.49 -21.69
C PHE A 339 -12.44 9.00 -21.93
N LEU A 340 -11.33 8.65 -22.59
CA LEU A 340 -10.77 7.30 -22.63
C LEU A 340 -9.41 7.32 -21.94
N LEU A 341 -9.20 6.39 -21.01
CA LEU A 341 -7.93 6.18 -20.32
C LEU A 341 -7.73 4.70 -19.99
N GLN A 342 -6.49 4.33 -19.68
CA GLN A 342 -6.14 3.03 -19.12
C GLN A 342 -6.78 2.81 -17.72
N GLY A 343 -6.89 1.54 -17.35
CA GLY A 343 -6.99 1.15 -15.94
C GLY A 343 -5.59 1.24 -15.31
N PRO A 344 -5.39 2.07 -14.27
CA PRO A 344 -4.08 2.23 -13.64
C PRO A 344 -3.58 0.91 -13.04
N GLY A 345 -2.26 0.74 -12.95
CA GLY A 345 -1.62 -0.46 -12.41
C GLY A 345 -0.77 -1.17 -13.46
N ARG A 346 -1.22 -2.34 -13.91
CA ARG A 346 -0.50 -3.11 -14.95
C ARG A 346 -1.40 -3.71 -16.02
N GLY A 347 -0.79 -4.05 -17.15
CA GLY A 347 -1.31 -4.96 -18.16
C GLY A 347 -0.62 -6.33 -18.12
N ILE A 348 -0.88 -7.14 -19.15
CA ILE A 348 -0.36 -8.51 -19.28
C ILE A 348 0.08 -8.83 -20.72
N THR A 349 0.92 -9.85 -20.85
CA THR A 349 1.09 -10.61 -22.08
C THR A 349 0.34 -11.92 -21.96
N MET A 350 -0.60 -12.18 -22.87
CA MET A 350 -1.30 -13.46 -22.93
C MET A 350 -0.37 -14.59 -23.38
N LYS A 351 -0.75 -15.85 -23.16
CA LYS A 351 0.04 -17.03 -23.58
C LYS A 351 0.38 -17.02 -25.07
N ASP A 352 -0.56 -16.58 -25.91
CA ASP A 352 -0.39 -16.45 -27.36
C ASP A 352 0.48 -15.24 -27.78
N GLY A 353 0.85 -14.39 -26.82
CA GLY A 353 1.64 -13.19 -27.02
C GLY A 353 0.83 -11.92 -27.29
N THR A 354 -0.50 -11.95 -27.22
CA THR A 354 -1.33 -10.75 -27.28
C THR A 354 -1.06 -9.86 -26.07
N LEU A 355 -0.80 -8.57 -26.28
CA LEU A 355 -0.64 -7.59 -25.20
C LEU A 355 -2.01 -7.05 -24.81
N VAL A 356 -2.29 -6.92 -23.52
CA VAL A 356 -3.59 -6.44 -23.04
C VAL A 356 -3.40 -5.43 -21.91
N PHE A 357 -4.02 -4.27 -22.07
CA PHE A 357 -4.21 -3.30 -20.99
C PHE A 357 -5.70 -3.22 -20.61
N PRO A 358 -6.05 -3.17 -19.32
CA PRO A 358 -7.38 -2.73 -18.92
C PRO A 358 -7.56 -1.26 -19.30
N ILE A 359 -8.78 -0.88 -19.66
CA ILE A 359 -9.15 0.50 -19.99
C ILE A 359 -10.46 0.87 -19.30
N GLN A 360 -10.77 2.16 -19.31
CA GLN A 360 -12.06 2.70 -18.92
C GLN A 360 -12.40 3.89 -19.81
N PHE A 361 -13.68 4.09 -20.07
CA PHE A 361 -14.14 5.25 -20.82
C PHE A 361 -15.44 5.81 -20.27
N ILE A 362 -15.57 7.13 -20.30
CA ILE A 362 -16.82 7.85 -20.03
C ILE A 362 -17.55 8.00 -21.36
N ASP A 363 -18.66 7.29 -21.52
CA ASP A 363 -19.43 7.28 -22.76
C ASP A 363 -20.21 8.57 -23.00
N SER A 364 -20.93 8.64 -24.13
CA SER A 364 -21.74 9.80 -24.53
C SER A 364 -22.88 10.14 -23.55
N THR A 365 -23.23 9.22 -22.65
CA THR A 365 -24.22 9.43 -21.58
C THR A 365 -23.59 9.86 -20.25
N ARG A 366 -22.27 10.11 -20.25
CA ARG A 366 -21.43 10.40 -19.07
C ARG A 366 -21.37 9.28 -18.03
N ILE A 367 -21.59 8.04 -18.46
CA ILE A 367 -21.43 6.86 -17.61
C ILE A 367 -20.05 6.26 -17.87
N PRO A 368 -19.23 6.02 -16.83
CA PRO A 368 -17.96 5.34 -17.00
C PRO A 368 -18.16 3.84 -17.17
N ASN A 369 -17.37 3.21 -18.03
CA ASN A 369 -17.42 1.79 -18.31
C ASN A 369 -16.00 1.21 -18.43
N ALA A 370 -15.73 0.11 -17.73
CA ALA A 370 -14.47 -0.62 -17.85
C ALA A 370 -14.49 -1.60 -19.03
N GLY A 371 -13.31 -1.89 -19.57
CA GLY A 371 -13.07 -2.86 -20.63
C GLY A 371 -11.60 -3.19 -20.77
N ILE A 372 -11.20 -3.69 -21.94
CA ILE A 372 -9.80 -3.95 -22.28
C ILE A 372 -9.48 -3.38 -23.66
N MET A 373 -8.21 -2.99 -23.85
CA MET A 373 -7.61 -2.83 -25.16
C MET A 373 -6.51 -3.85 -25.35
N TYR A 374 -6.25 -4.25 -26.59
CA TYR A 374 -5.26 -5.27 -26.89
C TYR A 374 -4.48 -4.98 -28.17
N SER A 375 -3.30 -5.58 -28.28
CA SER A 375 -2.47 -5.57 -29.49
C SER A 375 -1.97 -6.97 -29.81
N LYS A 376 -2.07 -7.36 -31.10
CA LYS A 376 -1.58 -8.64 -31.63
C LYS A 376 -0.25 -8.53 -32.39
N ASP A 377 0.26 -7.31 -32.56
CA ASP A 377 1.44 -6.98 -33.37
C ASP A 377 2.50 -6.23 -32.54
N ARG A 378 2.67 -6.70 -31.29
CA ARG A 378 3.72 -6.23 -30.36
C ARG A 378 3.60 -4.75 -29.99
N GLY A 379 2.36 -4.24 -29.92
CA GLY A 379 2.06 -2.86 -29.49
C GLY A 379 2.04 -1.84 -30.62
N THR A 380 2.11 -2.27 -31.88
CA THR A 380 2.09 -1.37 -33.05
C THR A 380 0.69 -0.82 -33.29
N THR A 381 -0.32 -1.70 -33.28
CA THR A 381 -1.74 -1.34 -33.39
C THR A 381 -2.51 -1.88 -32.20
N TRP A 382 -3.48 -1.08 -31.75
CA TRP A 382 -4.33 -1.37 -30.61
C TRP A 382 -5.80 -1.39 -31.02
N HIS A 383 -6.54 -2.28 -30.38
CA HIS A 383 -7.97 -2.48 -30.63
C HIS A 383 -8.74 -2.51 -29.32
N LEU A 384 -9.98 -2.01 -29.37
CA LEU A 384 -10.93 -2.01 -28.26
C LEU A 384 -12.27 -2.49 -28.81
N HIS A 385 -12.97 -3.33 -28.06
CA HIS A 385 -14.29 -3.85 -28.43
C HIS A 385 -15.39 -3.25 -27.55
N ASN A 386 -16.04 -4.04 -26.69
CA ASN A 386 -17.19 -3.61 -25.90
C ASN A 386 -16.82 -3.44 -24.43
N LEU A 387 -17.58 -2.62 -23.72
CA LEU A 387 -17.51 -2.54 -22.26
C LEU A 387 -17.85 -3.88 -21.61
N ALA A 388 -17.22 -4.17 -20.49
CA ALA A 388 -17.53 -5.34 -19.66
C ALA A 388 -18.75 -5.10 -18.79
N ARG A 389 -18.86 -3.92 -18.17
CA ARG A 389 -19.96 -3.56 -17.27
C ARG A 389 -20.15 -2.05 -17.17
N THR A 390 -21.40 -1.61 -17.09
CA THR A 390 -21.71 -0.18 -16.95
C THR A 390 -21.45 0.37 -15.56
N ASN A 391 -21.14 1.67 -15.48
CA ASN A 391 -20.86 2.39 -14.23
C ASN A 391 -19.72 1.73 -13.42
N THR A 392 -18.65 1.37 -14.13
CA THR A 392 -17.39 0.85 -13.59
C THR A 392 -16.23 1.68 -14.12
N THR A 393 -15.13 1.71 -13.39
CA THR A 393 -13.98 2.59 -13.68
C THR A 393 -12.69 1.78 -13.78
N GLU A 394 -11.84 1.85 -12.76
CA GLU A 394 -10.52 1.24 -12.73
C GLU A 394 -10.63 -0.29 -12.69
N ALA A 395 -9.85 -0.97 -13.51
CA ALA A 395 -9.86 -2.42 -13.59
C ALA A 395 -8.46 -3.00 -13.79
N GLN A 396 -8.32 -4.28 -13.47
CA GLN A 396 -7.13 -5.08 -13.75
C GLN A 396 -7.55 -6.39 -14.42
N VAL A 397 -6.72 -6.83 -15.36
CA VAL A 397 -6.98 -7.99 -16.21
C VAL A 397 -5.96 -9.09 -15.94
N ALA A 398 -6.42 -10.34 -15.91
CA ALA A 398 -5.57 -11.53 -15.81
C ALA A 398 -6.07 -12.60 -16.77
N GLU A 399 -5.16 -13.36 -17.38
CA GLU A 399 -5.51 -14.54 -18.16
C GLU A 399 -5.58 -15.75 -17.22
N ILE A 400 -6.79 -16.21 -16.90
CA ILE A 400 -7.04 -17.26 -15.89
C ILE A 400 -6.98 -18.67 -16.46
N GLU A 401 -7.18 -18.80 -17.76
CA GLU A 401 -7.00 -20.00 -18.58
C GLU A 401 -6.52 -19.51 -19.95
N PRO A 402 -5.80 -20.32 -20.75
CA PRO A 402 -5.39 -19.91 -22.09
C PRO A 402 -6.56 -19.36 -22.93
N GLY A 403 -6.49 -18.10 -23.32
CA GLY A 403 -7.52 -17.39 -24.08
C GLY A 403 -8.71 -16.87 -23.26
N VAL A 404 -8.68 -16.98 -21.93
CA VAL A 404 -9.76 -16.52 -21.03
C VAL A 404 -9.26 -15.39 -20.15
N LEU A 405 -9.71 -14.18 -20.47
CA LEU A 405 -9.40 -12.98 -19.70
C LEU A 405 -10.46 -12.75 -18.63
N MET A 406 -10.03 -12.61 -17.39
CA MET A 406 -10.82 -12.10 -16.27
C MET A 406 -10.52 -10.61 -16.08
N LEU A 407 -11.57 -9.79 -16.02
CA LEU A 407 -11.50 -8.37 -15.69
C LEU A 407 -12.14 -8.14 -14.30
N ASN A 408 -11.35 -7.61 -13.37
CA ASN A 408 -11.79 -7.26 -12.02
C ASN A 408 -11.87 -5.73 -11.88
N MET A 409 -13.07 -5.23 -11.61
CA MET A 409 -13.45 -3.83 -11.83
C MET A 409 -13.89 -3.16 -10.53
N ARG A 410 -13.46 -1.92 -10.36
CA ARG A 410 -14.02 -0.95 -9.40
C ARG A 410 -15.43 -0.63 -9.84
N ASP A 411 -16.41 -0.81 -8.96
CA ASP A 411 -17.82 -0.57 -9.27
C ASP A 411 -18.37 0.57 -8.42
N ASN A 412 -18.82 1.64 -9.07
CA ASN A 412 -19.34 2.85 -8.42
C ASN A 412 -20.59 2.58 -7.56
N ARG A 413 -21.21 1.41 -7.68
CA ARG A 413 -22.30 0.96 -6.79
C ARG A 413 -21.82 0.65 -5.37
N GLY A 414 -20.52 0.54 -5.13
CA GLY A 414 -19.91 0.38 -3.81
C GLY A 414 -20.01 -1.01 -3.21
N GLY A 415 -19.22 -1.28 -2.18
CA GLY A 415 -19.26 -2.51 -1.38
C GLY A 415 -18.44 -3.69 -1.91
N SER A 416 -18.39 -3.93 -3.22
CA SER A 416 -17.69 -5.10 -3.78
C SER A 416 -17.21 -4.91 -5.23
N ARG A 417 -16.15 -5.62 -5.60
CA ARG A 417 -15.62 -5.66 -6.97
C ARG A 417 -16.65 -6.27 -7.91
N ALA A 418 -16.77 -5.75 -9.13
CA ALA A 418 -17.43 -6.46 -10.23
C ALA A 418 -16.41 -7.33 -10.96
N VAL A 419 -16.81 -8.53 -11.42
CA VAL A 419 -15.90 -9.46 -12.10
C VAL A 419 -16.59 -10.04 -13.33
N ALA A 420 -15.92 -9.95 -14.48
CA ALA A 420 -16.41 -10.52 -15.73
C ALA A 420 -15.29 -11.26 -16.45
N THR A 421 -15.64 -12.16 -17.35
CA THR A 421 -14.71 -12.91 -18.19
C THR A 421 -15.05 -12.77 -19.67
N THR A 422 -14.04 -12.86 -20.53
CA THR A 422 -14.20 -12.87 -21.99
C THR A 422 -13.26 -13.91 -22.63
N ARG A 423 -13.71 -14.51 -23.72
CA ARG A 423 -12.95 -15.48 -24.54
C ARG A 423 -12.64 -14.94 -25.95
N ASP A 424 -13.03 -13.71 -26.24
CA ASP A 424 -12.98 -13.10 -27.58
C ASP A 424 -12.43 -11.67 -27.55
N LEU A 425 -11.55 -11.39 -26.58
CA LEU A 425 -10.89 -10.11 -26.38
C LEU A 425 -11.87 -8.94 -26.16
N GLY A 426 -12.96 -9.22 -25.44
CA GLY A 426 -13.92 -8.22 -24.99
C GLY A 426 -15.03 -7.89 -25.99
N LYS A 427 -15.28 -8.74 -26.99
CA LYS A 427 -16.50 -8.60 -27.81
C LYS A 427 -17.73 -9.04 -27.02
N THR A 428 -17.62 -10.14 -26.28
CA THR A 428 -18.65 -10.62 -25.37
C THR A 428 -18.07 -10.82 -23.97
N TRP A 429 -18.90 -10.54 -22.97
CA TRP A 429 -18.54 -10.62 -21.55
C TRP A 429 -19.57 -11.45 -20.79
N TYR A 430 -19.07 -12.26 -19.87
CA TYR A 430 -19.86 -13.11 -18.98
C TYR A 430 -19.56 -12.74 -17.53
N GLU A 431 -20.60 -12.45 -16.75
CA GLU A 431 -20.44 -12.18 -15.32
C GLU A 431 -19.89 -13.42 -14.60
N HIS A 432 -18.83 -13.22 -13.83
CA HIS A 432 -18.20 -14.29 -13.07
C HIS A 432 -18.97 -14.54 -11.76
N PRO A 433 -19.11 -15.79 -11.25
CA PRO A 433 -19.86 -16.06 -10.02
C PRO A 433 -19.39 -15.31 -8.77
N SER A 434 -18.13 -14.89 -8.73
CA SER A 434 -17.58 -14.09 -7.61
C SER A 434 -17.89 -12.58 -7.71
N SER A 435 -18.46 -12.13 -8.84
CA SER A 435 -18.85 -10.75 -9.08
C SER A 435 -19.79 -10.25 -7.99
N ARG A 436 -19.52 -9.04 -7.50
CA ARG A 436 -20.35 -8.32 -6.54
C ARG A 436 -20.56 -9.05 -5.20
N SER A 437 -19.73 -10.04 -4.88
CA SER A 437 -19.83 -10.84 -3.65
C SER A 437 -18.47 -11.09 -2.99
N ALA A 438 -17.55 -11.81 -3.63
CA ALA A 438 -16.41 -12.42 -2.96
C ALA A 438 -15.31 -11.43 -2.50
N LEU A 439 -15.19 -10.29 -3.18
CA LEU A 439 -14.15 -9.29 -2.93
C LEU A 439 -14.78 -7.96 -2.58
N GLN A 440 -14.79 -7.61 -1.29
CA GLN A 440 -15.25 -6.30 -0.82
C GLN A 440 -14.31 -5.17 -1.25
N GLU A 441 -14.85 -3.96 -1.40
CA GLU A 441 -14.07 -2.75 -1.64
C GLU A 441 -14.75 -1.45 -1.16
N PRO A 442 -13.96 -0.37 -0.91
CA PRO A 442 -14.46 0.96 -0.60
C PRO A 442 -14.53 1.87 -1.84
N VAL A 443 -14.73 1.31 -3.05
CA VAL A 443 -14.66 2.02 -4.34
C VAL A 443 -13.25 2.58 -4.59
N CYS A 444 -12.29 1.68 -4.84
CA CYS A 444 -10.86 2.00 -4.98
C CYS A 444 -10.23 1.13 -6.09
N MET A 445 -9.02 1.47 -6.53
CA MET A 445 -8.25 0.57 -7.40
C MET A 445 -7.92 -0.73 -6.66
N ALA A 446 -7.83 -1.84 -7.38
CA ALA A 446 -7.33 -3.10 -6.85
C ALA A 446 -6.44 -3.81 -7.88
N SER A 447 -5.39 -4.47 -7.42
CA SER A 447 -4.53 -5.30 -8.26
C SER A 447 -5.07 -6.71 -8.41
N LEU A 448 -4.89 -7.31 -9.59
CA LEU A 448 -5.14 -8.73 -9.84
C LEU A 448 -4.05 -9.25 -10.80
N ILE A 449 -3.38 -10.34 -10.43
CA ILE A 449 -2.47 -11.08 -11.30
C ILE A 449 -2.78 -12.57 -11.28
N HIS A 450 -2.49 -13.23 -12.39
CA HIS A 450 -2.47 -14.70 -12.49
C HIS A 450 -1.02 -15.19 -12.52
N VAL A 451 -0.74 -16.29 -11.82
CA VAL A 451 0.56 -16.96 -11.79
C VAL A 451 0.34 -18.44 -12.04
N ASP A 452 0.86 -18.95 -13.15
CA ASP A 452 0.68 -20.35 -13.50
C ASP A 452 1.40 -21.27 -12.51
N ALA A 453 0.89 -22.49 -12.37
CA ALA A 453 1.44 -23.55 -11.53
C ALA A 453 2.95 -23.78 -11.70
N LYS A 454 3.47 -23.66 -12.93
CA LYS A 454 4.90 -23.86 -13.25
C LYS A 454 5.80 -22.69 -12.83
N ASP A 455 5.22 -21.53 -12.61
CA ASP A 455 5.92 -20.26 -12.36
C ASP A 455 5.89 -19.87 -10.89
N ASN A 456 5.43 -20.77 -10.02
CA ASN A 456 5.46 -20.59 -8.57
C ASN A 456 5.73 -21.90 -7.83
N ILE A 457 6.16 -21.82 -6.57
CA ILE A 457 6.53 -23.00 -5.77
C ILE A 457 5.35 -23.84 -5.25
N THR A 458 4.10 -23.36 -5.34
CA THR A 458 2.95 -24.11 -4.86
C THR A 458 2.50 -25.21 -5.83
N GLY A 459 2.94 -25.13 -7.09
CA GLY A 459 2.53 -26.05 -8.16
C GLY A 459 1.05 -25.93 -8.54
N LYS A 460 0.38 -24.83 -8.18
CA LYS A 460 -1.02 -24.53 -8.49
C LYS A 460 -1.13 -23.20 -9.23
N ASP A 461 -2.15 -23.08 -10.07
CA ASP A 461 -2.52 -21.80 -10.65
C ASP A 461 -3.06 -20.88 -9.54
N LEU A 462 -2.51 -19.67 -9.46
CA LEU A 462 -2.82 -18.70 -8.42
C LEU A 462 -3.43 -17.45 -9.04
N LEU A 463 -4.52 -16.98 -8.46
CA LEU A 463 -4.93 -15.59 -8.59
C LEU A 463 -4.56 -14.84 -7.32
N ILE A 464 -3.80 -13.75 -7.47
CA ILE A 464 -3.32 -12.93 -6.36
C ILE A 464 -3.93 -11.53 -6.52
N PHE A 465 -4.60 -11.07 -5.47
CA PHE A 465 -5.38 -9.83 -5.46
C PHE A 465 -4.93 -8.93 -4.31
N SER A 466 -4.90 -7.61 -4.51
CA SER A 466 -4.66 -6.65 -3.44
C SER A 466 -5.56 -5.43 -3.50
N ASN A 467 -6.12 -5.04 -2.35
CA ASN A 467 -6.88 -3.81 -2.17
C ASN A 467 -7.00 -3.41 -0.69
N PRO A 468 -7.56 -2.23 -0.37
CA PRO A 468 -8.10 -1.95 0.96
C PRO A 468 -9.23 -2.94 1.26
N ASN A 469 -9.04 -3.81 2.24
CA ASN A 469 -9.97 -4.90 2.55
C ASN A 469 -11.12 -4.45 3.45
N THR A 470 -11.86 -3.42 3.01
CA THR A 470 -13.01 -2.84 3.71
C THR A 470 -14.08 -2.39 2.74
N THR A 471 -15.24 -2.00 3.24
CA THR A 471 -16.30 -1.34 2.47
C THR A 471 -16.35 0.18 2.68
N LYS A 472 -15.53 0.71 3.60
CA LYS A 472 -15.45 2.14 3.95
C LYS A 472 -14.04 2.49 4.42
N GLY A 473 -13.52 3.62 3.94
CA GLY A 473 -12.15 4.04 4.19
C GLY A 473 -11.15 3.26 3.33
N ARG A 474 -9.92 3.77 3.19
CA ARG A 474 -8.87 3.15 2.37
C ARG A 474 -7.74 2.71 3.28
N ASN A 475 -8.02 1.65 4.01
CA ASN A 475 -7.19 1.08 5.05
C ASN A 475 -7.22 -0.47 4.95
N HIS A 476 -6.42 -1.16 5.77
CA HIS A 476 -6.28 -2.62 5.73
C HIS A 476 -5.88 -3.14 4.34
N ILE A 477 -4.83 -2.55 3.73
CA ILE A 477 -4.24 -3.07 2.49
C ILE A 477 -3.89 -4.54 2.70
N THR A 478 -4.46 -5.42 1.90
CA THR A 478 -4.39 -6.88 2.10
C THR A 478 -4.15 -7.57 0.78
N ILE A 479 -3.21 -8.52 0.78
CA ILE A 479 -3.04 -9.49 -0.32
C ILE A 479 -3.93 -10.70 -0.03
N LYS A 480 -4.65 -11.19 -1.04
CA LYS A 480 -5.50 -12.38 -1.00
C LYS A 480 -5.11 -13.32 -2.13
N VAL A 481 -5.14 -14.63 -1.88
CA VAL A 481 -4.86 -15.65 -2.90
C VAL A 481 -6.04 -16.59 -3.08
N SER A 482 -6.43 -16.80 -4.34
CA SER A 482 -7.35 -17.84 -4.78
C SER A 482 -6.58 -18.91 -5.55
N THR A 483 -6.96 -20.16 -5.34
CA THR A 483 -6.40 -21.35 -6.01
C THR A 483 -7.45 -22.10 -6.85
N ASP A 484 -8.60 -21.47 -7.08
CA ASP A 484 -9.79 -22.05 -7.72
C ASP A 484 -10.38 -21.11 -8.79
N GLY A 485 -9.50 -20.37 -9.48
CA GLY A 485 -9.91 -19.45 -10.56
C GLY A 485 -10.70 -18.23 -10.07
N GLY A 486 -10.52 -17.81 -8.81
CA GLY A 486 -11.14 -16.59 -8.27
C GLY A 486 -12.54 -16.81 -7.70
N MET A 487 -12.95 -18.07 -7.52
CA MET A 487 -14.24 -18.44 -6.93
C MET A 487 -14.24 -18.21 -5.42
N THR A 488 -13.17 -18.60 -4.72
CA THR A 488 -13.05 -18.40 -3.27
C THR A 488 -11.74 -17.73 -2.87
N TRP A 489 -11.77 -17.00 -1.76
CA TRP A 489 -10.63 -16.24 -1.22
C TRP A 489 -10.51 -16.49 0.30
N PRO A 490 -10.03 -17.68 0.73
CA PRO A 490 -10.03 -18.09 2.13
C PRO A 490 -9.26 -17.12 3.03
N LEU A 491 -9.72 -16.87 4.26
CA LEU A 491 -9.01 -16.01 5.23
C LEU A 491 -7.61 -16.52 5.56
N SER A 492 -7.39 -17.84 5.49
CA SER A 492 -6.07 -18.45 5.67
C SER A 492 -5.06 -18.04 4.61
N ASN A 493 -5.55 -17.54 3.46
CA ASN A 493 -4.75 -17.16 2.31
C ASN A 493 -4.70 -15.63 2.12
N GLN A 494 -4.75 -14.90 3.24
CA GLN A 494 -4.75 -13.44 3.26
C GLN A 494 -3.69 -12.92 4.21
N VAL A 495 -3.00 -11.87 3.80
CA VAL A 495 -2.05 -11.14 4.64
C VAL A 495 -2.37 -9.65 4.54
N THR A 496 -2.82 -9.07 5.65
CA THR A 496 -2.92 -7.61 5.80
C THR A 496 -1.53 -7.03 6.01
N LEU A 497 -1.21 -5.97 5.29
CA LEU A 497 0.12 -5.34 5.27
C LEU A 497 0.12 -3.99 5.98
N ASP A 498 -1.00 -3.28 5.88
CA ASP A 498 -1.14 -1.91 6.40
C ASP A 498 -2.57 -1.67 6.88
N GLU A 499 -2.77 -1.61 8.19
CA GLU A 499 -4.07 -1.40 8.81
C GLU A 499 -4.54 0.07 8.81
N ASP A 500 -3.64 1.02 8.61
CA ASP A 500 -3.93 2.45 8.72
C ASP A 500 -4.47 3.03 7.40
N GLU A 501 -5.02 4.25 7.45
CA GLU A 501 -5.54 4.96 6.27
C GLU A 501 -4.43 5.38 5.30
N SER A 502 -4.76 5.30 4.01
CA SER A 502 -3.87 5.62 2.89
C SER A 502 -4.69 6.10 1.68
N TRP A 503 -4.03 6.35 0.54
CA TRP A 503 -4.73 6.58 -0.72
C TRP A 503 -5.24 5.29 -1.38
N GLY A 504 -4.73 4.11 -0.99
CA GLY A 504 -5.34 2.81 -1.20
C GLY A 504 -4.92 2.02 -2.44
N TYR A 505 -4.25 2.64 -3.43
CA TYR A 505 -3.96 1.97 -4.69
C TYR A 505 -2.77 1.02 -4.51
N SER A 506 -2.78 -0.11 -5.21
CA SER A 506 -1.72 -1.13 -5.14
C SER A 506 -1.54 -1.85 -6.46
N CYS A 507 -0.32 -2.33 -6.73
CA CYS A 507 -0.03 -3.17 -7.88
C CYS A 507 0.92 -4.32 -7.49
N LEU A 508 0.60 -5.52 -7.96
CA LEU A 508 1.32 -6.76 -7.67
C LEU A 508 2.20 -7.19 -8.83
N SER A 509 3.30 -7.87 -8.51
CA SER A 509 4.10 -8.66 -9.45
C SER A 509 4.78 -9.82 -8.73
N MET A 510 5.18 -10.85 -9.47
CA MET A 510 6.05 -11.90 -8.92
C MET A 510 7.50 -11.43 -9.01
N ILE A 511 8.19 -11.31 -7.88
CA ILE A 511 9.63 -10.98 -7.84
C ILE A 511 10.42 -12.18 -8.38
N ASP A 512 10.04 -13.37 -7.91
CA ASP A 512 10.55 -14.68 -8.33
C ASP A 512 9.47 -15.74 -8.04
N LYS A 513 9.79 -17.03 -8.23
CA LYS A 513 8.82 -18.13 -8.02
C LYS A 513 8.32 -18.28 -6.59
N GLU A 514 8.96 -17.63 -5.61
CA GLU A 514 8.69 -17.79 -4.18
C GLU A 514 8.09 -16.52 -3.56
N THR A 515 8.20 -15.39 -4.23
CA THR A 515 8.01 -14.08 -3.60
C THR A 515 7.12 -13.17 -4.42
N VAL A 516 6.03 -12.71 -3.80
CA VAL A 516 5.15 -11.66 -4.33
C VAL A 516 5.72 -10.30 -3.95
N GLY A 517 5.86 -9.42 -4.93
CA GLY A 517 6.13 -7.99 -4.72
C GLY A 517 4.83 -7.20 -4.79
N ILE A 518 4.68 -6.25 -3.88
CA ILE A 518 3.58 -5.28 -3.90
C ILE A 518 4.16 -3.86 -3.86
N PHE A 519 3.64 -3.00 -4.72
CA PHE A 519 3.97 -1.58 -4.78
C PHE A 519 2.69 -0.77 -4.61
N TYR A 520 2.59 0.03 -3.55
CA TYR A 520 1.31 0.59 -3.13
C TYR A 520 1.40 1.92 -2.39
N GLU A 521 0.28 2.66 -2.38
CA GLU A 521 0.08 3.85 -1.57
C GLU A 521 -0.23 3.43 -0.13
N SER A 522 0.71 3.66 0.80
CA SER A 522 0.59 3.20 2.19
C SER A 522 0.38 4.35 3.17
N SER A 523 0.10 4.01 4.42
CA SER A 523 0.06 4.95 5.54
C SER A 523 1.43 5.52 5.88
N VAL A 524 2.51 4.81 5.51
CA VAL A 524 3.89 5.14 5.89
C VAL A 524 4.70 5.82 4.80
N ALA A 525 4.41 5.63 3.51
CA ALA A 525 5.05 6.38 2.42
C ALA A 525 4.15 6.44 1.20
N HIS A 526 4.34 7.47 0.36
CA HIS A 526 3.55 7.66 -0.85
C HIS A 526 3.67 6.44 -1.77
N MET A 527 4.88 5.94 -2.02
CA MET A 527 5.10 4.71 -2.77
C MET A 527 5.89 3.72 -1.92
N THR A 528 5.22 2.68 -1.44
CA THR A 528 5.80 1.64 -0.58
C THR A 528 5.96 0.34 -1.34
N PHE A 529 7.14 -0.28 -1.25
CA PHE A 529 7.39 -1.62 -1.75
C PHE A 529 7.54 -2.61 -0.59
N GLN A 530 6.89 -3.77 -0.71
CA GLN A 530 7.12 -4.91 0.19
C GLN A 530 7.26 -6.21 -0.61
N ALA A 531 8.04 -7.14 -0.07
CA ALA A 531 8.20 -8.50 -0.56
C ALA A 531 7.54 -9.48 0.43
N VAL A 532 6.69 -10.38 -0.07
CA VAL A 532 5.94 -11.35 0.73
C VAL A 532 6.14 -12.74 0.15
N LYS A 533 6.63 -13.67 0.97
CA LYS A 533 6.80 -15.07 0.55
C LYS A 533 5.43 -15.70 0.27
N LEU A 534 5.33 -16.50 -0.78
CA LEU A 534 4.12 -17.27 -1.09
C LEU A 534 3.75 -18.22 0.03
N THR A 535 4.71 -18.77 0.77
CA THR A 535 4.47 -19.61 1.96
C THR A 535 3.73 -18.88 3.09
N ASP A 536 3.74 -17.54 3.08
CA ASP A 536 3.00 -16.74 4.05
C ASP A 536 1.54 -16.51 3.59
N LEU A 537 1.29 -16.65 2.29
CA LEU A 537 0.00 -16.39 1.63
C LEU A 537 -0.77 -17.68 1.30
N VAL A 538 -0.07 -18.80 1.12
CA VAL A 538 -0.66 -20.10 0.78
C VAL A 538 -0.07 -21.11 1.74
N LYS A 539 -0.89 -21.57 2.68
CA LYS A 539 -0.52 -22.58 3.67
C LYS A 539 -0.79 -24.00 3.19
#